data_AF-A0A8T2J0Z8-F1
#
_entry.id   AF-A0A8T2J0Z8-F1
#
_cell.length_a   1.000
_cell.length_b   1.000
_cell.length_c   1.000
_cell.angle_alpha   90.00
_cell.angle_beta   90.00
_cell.angle_gamma   90.00
#
_symmetry.space_group_name_H-M   'P 1'
#
loop_
_entity.id
_entity.type
_entity.pdbx_description
1 polymer ?
#
loop_
_entity_poly.entity_id
_entity_poly.type
_entity_poly.pdbx_seq_one_letter_code
_entity_poly.pdbx_strand_id
1 'polypeptide(L)'
;MEGFPEFYVLCDPLVPPVRLSRLPSVSQDTTQFSALLPFPLPSQLLMFGLGNWSGLPGEGRVEVKLERSGAKEQKLGMLTPEFRCILWECGGQVDESLVLHEGELQVSMVIQGKVKAKVFHVKQERGKRKRLKEEEENICPNAGRGKGSPIQHKTNSPKGVAQAKTSALSKKSVTTTAVPSARWGQALCPVDYQTVILIGGQGARMQFCKDSMWKLNTEMNLWSPAEAITDGPSPEARTGHTAIFDPDSSRIYVFGGSKNRKWFNDVHILDTKTWRWRNVEAQGKVPPLSYHSCSLFRGELFVFGGVFPRPNPEPDGCSNSLYIFDPQHEIWYQPIVLGKMPTPRSGHSACLLGRELYIFGGWDTPVCYSDLHVLDLGLMEFSPVDVQGCLPTPRCHKNLDLLGT
;
A
#
# COMPACT_ATOMS: atom_id res chain seq x y z
N MET A 1 -11.89 -27.54 -8.64
CA MET A 1 -12.43 -28.32 -7.51
C MET A 1 -13.43 -27.44 -6.78
N GLU A 2 -14.64 -27.93 -6.55
CA GLU A 2 -15.66 -27.20 -5.78
C GLU A 2 -15.31 -27.31 -4.28
N GLY A 3 -14.89 -26.21 -3.67
CA GLY A 3 -14.49 -26.15 -2.26
C GLY A 3 -15.60 -25.62 -1.37
N PHE A 4 -15.85 -26.31 -0.25
CA PHE A 4 -16.46 -25.68 0.92
C PHE A 4 -15.55 -24.55 1.42
N PRO A 5 -16.08 -23.53 2.13
CA PRO A 5 -15.23 -22.57 2.82
C PRO A 5 -14.36 -23.32 3.85
N GLU A 6 -13.08 -22.97 3.87
CA GLU A 6 -12.08 -23.57 4.76
C GLU A 6 -11.65 -22.53 5.79
N PHE A 7 -11.51 -22.93 7.05
CA PHE A 7 -11.20 -22.03 8.16
C PHE A 7 -9.87 -22.42 8.79
N TYR A 8 -9.11 -21.40 9.20
CA TYR A 8 -7.74 -21.53 9.65
C TYR A 8 -7.46 -20.60 10.84
N VAL A 9 -6.50 -21.00 11.68
CA VAL A 9 -5.90 -20.15 12.72
C VAL A 9 -4.38 -20.20 12.60
N LEU A 10 -3.75 -19.04 12.52
CA LEU A 10 -2.32 -18.85 12.52
C LEU A 10 -1.88 -18.39 13.92
N CYS A 11 -1.01 -19.18 14.53
CA CYS A 11 -0.48 -18.95 15.88
C CYS A 11 0.96 -18.41 15.88
N ASP A 12 1.70 -18.66 14.81
CA ASP A 12 3.08 -18.23 14.58
C ASP A 12 3.26 -18.08 13.05
N PRO A 13 3.70 -16.93 12.53
CA PRO A 13 3.90 -16.72 11.09
C PRO A 13 4.98 -17.63 10.46
N LEU A 14 5.83 -18.27 11.26
CA LEU A 14 6.85 -19.23 10.79
C LEU A 14 6.31 -20.66 10.66
N VAL A 15 5.09 -20.93 11.14
CA VAL A 15 4.47 -22.26 11.18
C VAL A 15 3.22 -22.29 10.29
N PRO A 16 2.95 -23.36 9.51
CA PRO A 16 1.73 -23.46 8.71
C PRO A 16 0.45 -23.30 9.58
N PRO A 17 -0.56 -22.55 9.10
CA PRO A 17 -1.77 -22.29 9.87
C PRO A 17 -2.56 -23.57 10.14
N VAL A 18 -3.08 -23.70 11.37
CA VAL A 18 -3.88 -24.85 11.80
C VAL A 18 -5.26 -24.77 11.17
N ARG A 19 -5.61 -25.79 10.37
CA ARG A 19 -6.91 -25.91 9.72
C ARG A 19 -7.97 -26.36 10.73
N LEU A 20 -9.08 -25.63 10.83
CA LEU A 20 -10.22 -26.04 11.63
C LEU A 20 -10.97 -27.20 10.97
N SER A 21 -11.28 -28.22 11.76
CA SER A 21 -12.04 -29.40 11.33
C SER A 21 -13.53 -29.17 11.53
N ARG A 22 -14.35 -29.62 10.57
CA ARG A 22 -15.81 -29.53 10.67
C ARG A 22 -16.33 -30.52 11.71
N LEU A 23 -17.06 -30.03 12.71
CA LEU A 23 -17.71 -30.88 13.70
C LEU A 23 -19.02 -31.48 13.13
N PRO A 24 -19.46 -32.66 13.62
CA PRO A 24 -20.80 -33.16 13.38
C PRO A 24 -21.83 -32.13 13.83
N SER A 25 -22.86 -31.86 13.02
CA SER A 25 -23.85 -30.83 13.32
C SER A 25 -24.73 -31.22 14.51
N VAL A 26 -24.52 -30.54 15.65
CA VAL A 26 -25.27 -30.75 16.90
C VAL A 26 -26.73 -30.30 16.80
N SER A 27 -27.04 -29.37 15.89
CA SER A 27 -28.40 -28.97 15.54
C SER A 27 -28.62 -29.00 14.03
N GLN A 28 -29.87 -29.03 13.56
CA GLN A 28 -30.15 -29.00 12.13
C GLN A 28 -29.81 -27.65 11.47
N ASP A 29 -29.62 -26.59 12.26
CA ASP A 29 -29.48 -25.21 11.79
C ASP A 29 -28.11 -24.59 12.13
N THR A 30 -27.11 -25.37 12.55
CA THR A 30 -25.74 -24.86 12.78
C THR A 30 -24.68 -25.73 12.11
N THR A 31 -23.69 -25.08 11.51
CA THR A 31 -22.45 -25.74 11.06
C THR A 31 -21.28 -25.14 11.85
N GLN A 32 -20.53 -25.98 12.56
CA GLN A 32 -19.41 -25.56 13.40
C GLN A 32 -18.10 -26.19 12.90
N PHE A 33 -17.03 -25.41 12.98
CA PHE A 33 -15.66 -25.82 12.73
C PHE A 33 -14.83 -25.54 14.00
N SER A 34 -13.83 -26.36 14.33
CA SER A 34 -12.96 -26.09 15.48
C SER A 34 -11.55 -26.65 15.33
N ALA A 35 -10.63 -26.11 16.14
CA ALA A 35 -9.26 -26.58 16.30
C ALA A 35 -8.80 -26.36 17.76
N LEU A 36 -7.91 -27.21 18.24
CA LEU A 36 -7.19 -26.98 19.50
C LEU A 36 -6.03 -26.00 19.25
N LEU A 37 -5.79 -25.13 20.22
CA LEU A 37 -4.71 -24.14 20.20
C LEU A 37 -3.52 -24.62 21.07
N PRO A 38 -2.28 -24.26 20.71
CA PRO A 38 -1.10 -24.59 21.51
C PRO A 38 -1.11 -23.83 22.85
N PHE A 39 -0.48 -24.43 23.86
CA PHE A 39 -0.20 -23.80 25.15
C PHE A 39 1.32 -23.72 25.40
N PRO A 40 1.86 -22.61 25.93
CA PRO A 40 1.18 -21.34 26.20
C PRO A 40 0.68 -20.67 24.91
N LEU A 41 -0.33 -19.83 25.04
CA LEU A 41 -0.89 -19.11 23.89
C LEU A 41 0.10 -18.04 23.38
N PRO A 42 0.19 -17.83 22.06
CA PRO A 42 0.88 -16.67 21.52
C PRO A 42 0.18 -15.37 21.92
N SER A 43 0.92 -14.25 21.88
CA SER A 43 0.38 -12.92 22.12
C SER A 43 -0.66 -12.49 21.07
N GLN A 44 -0.67 -13.11 19.90
CA GLN A 44 -1.57 -12.83 18.79
C GLN A 44 -2.07 -14.12 18.13
N LEU A 45 -3.34 -14.13 17.70
CA LEU A 45 -3.94 -15.19 16.88
C LEU A 45 -4.64 -14.57 15.67
N LEU A 46 -4.23 -14.94 14.45
CA LEU A 46 -4.92 -14.56 13.22
C LEU A 46 -5.87 -15.69 12.79
N MET A 47 -7.16 -15.42 12.83
CA MET A 47 -8.22 -16.37 12.49
C MET A 47 -8.89 -15.96 11.19
N PHE A 48 -8.94 -16.83 10.18
CA PHE A 48 -9.38 -16.46 8.84
C PHE A 48 -10.05 -17.62 8.10
N GLY A 49 -10.70 -17.32 6.97
CA GLY A 49 -11.24 -18.34 6.08
C GLY A 49 -11.11 -18.06 4.59
N LEU A 50 -10.87 -19.14 3.85
CA LEU A 50 -10.57 -19.16 2.42
C LEU A 50 -11.72 -19.81 1.61
N GLY A 51 -11.58 -19.82 0.29
CA GLY A 51 -12.53 -20.46 -0.62
C GLY A 51 -13.78 -19.62 -0.96
N ASN A 52 -14.79 -20.27 -1.52
CA ASN A 52 -16.01 -19.59 -1.98
C ASN A 52 -17.09 -19.55 -0.88
N TRP A 53 -17.46 -18.33 -0.49
CA TRP A 53 -18.46 -18.06 0.56
C TRP A 53 -19.88 -17.83 -0.01
N SER A 54 -20.08 -17.81 -1.33
CA SER A 54 -21.38 -17.54 -1.98
C SER A 54 -22.46 -18.61 -1.73
N GLY A 55 -22.10 -19.72 -1.09
CA GLY A 55 -23.01 -20.79 -0.65
C GLY A 55 -23.34 -20.76 0.85
N LEU A 56 -22.83 -19.78 1.59
CA LEU A 56 -23.13 -19.63 3.02
C LEU A 56 -24.54 -19.05 3.25
N PRO A 57 -25.31 -19.59 4.21
CA PRO A 57 -26.54 -18.97 4.69
C PRO A 57 -26.28 -17.69 5.50
N GLY A 58 -27.32 -16.88 5.76
CA GLY A 58 -27.27 -15.74 6.68
C GLY A 58 -26.24 -14.66 6.30
N GLU A 59 -26.29 -14.15 5.07
CA GLU A 59 -25.33 -13.16 4.52
C GLU A 59 -23.85 -13.61 4.51
N GLY A 60 -23.56 -14.88 4.81
CA GLY A 60 -22.19 -15.37 4.91
C GLY A 60 -21.46 -14.96 6.19
N ARG A 61 -22.22 -14.63 7.25
CA ARG A 61 -21.65 -14.31 8.57
C ARG A 61 -21.16 -15.58 9.28
N VAL A 62 -19.93 -15.54 9.77
CA VAL A 62 -19.28 -16.62 10.54
C VAL A 62 -18.91 -16.07 11.92
N GLU A 63 -19.48 -16.60 12.98
CA GLU A 63 -19.18 -16.17 14.35
C GLU A 63 -17.91 -16.87 14.85
N VAL A 64 -16.93 -16.11 15.34
CA VAL A 64 -15.66 -16.63 15.85
C VAL A 64 -15.68 -16.60 17.36
N LYS A 65 -15.38 -17.75 17.98
CA LYS A 65 -15.48 -17.95 19.43
C LYS A 65 -14.28 -18.72 19.97
N LEU A 66 -14.01 -18.49 21.25
CA LEU A 66 -12.98 -19.15 22.03
C LEU A 66 -13.66 -19.87 23.19
N GLU A 67 -13.39 -21.16 23.34
CA GLU A 67 -13.92 -22.01 24.39
C GLU A 67 -12.78 -22.74 25.09
N ARG A 68 -12.87 -22.84 26.42
CA ARG A 68 -11.91 -23.55 27.26
C ARG A 68 -12.67 -24.60 28.05
N SER A 69 -12.12 -25.81 28.17
CA SER A 69 -12.78 -26.89 28.92
C SER A 69 -13.15 -26.44 30.35
N GLY A 70 -14.46 -26.32 30.62
CA GLY A 70 -15.00 -25.87 31.91
C GLY A 70 -15.18 -24.37 32.11
N ALA A 71 -14.86 -23.51 31.12
CA ALA A 71 -15.06 -22.06 31.20
C ALA A 71 -16.25 -21.57 30.36
N LYS A 72 -16.57 -20.29 30.46
CA LYS A 72 -17.62 -19.65 29.65
C LYS A 72 -17.09 -19.33 28.24
N GLU A 73 -17.88 -19.69 27.22
CA GLU A 73 -17.63 -19.36 25.82
C GLU A 73 -17.47 -17.84 25.61
N GLN A 74 -16.35 -17.40 25.01
CA GLN A 74 -16.07 -16.00 24.68
C GLN A 74 -16.21 -15.77 23.17
N LYS A 75 -17.07 -14.82 22.78
CA LYS A 75 -17.17 -14.36 21.40
C LYS A 75 -16.01 -13.41 21.08
N LEU A 76 -15.22 -13.73 20.07
CA LEU A 76 -14.11 -12.87 19.60
C LEU A 76 -14.55 -11.91 18.50
N GLY A 77 -15.48 -12.31 17.63
CA GLY A 77 -15.98 -11.44 16.58
C GLY A 77 -16.85 -12.16 15.54
N MET A 78 -16.95 -11.57 14.35
CA MET A 78 -17.62 -12.15 13.20
C MET A 78 -16.82 -11.90 11.92
N LEU A 79 -16.70 -12.91 11.07
CA LEU A 79 -16.21 -12.79 9.70
C LEU A 79 -17.40 -12.62 8.75
N THR A 80 -17.20 -11.94 7.62
CA THR A 80 -18.16 -11.77 6.53
C THR A 80 -17.48 -12.05 5.19
N PRO A 81 -18.22 -12.15 4.06
CA PRO A 81 -17.60 -12.31 2.73
C PRO A 81 -16.61 -11.20 2.36
N GLU A 82 -16.76 -10.01 2.94
CA GLU A 82 -15.92 -8.82 2.80
C GLU A 82 -14.75 -8.82 3.81
N PHE A 83 -15.01 -9.21 5.07
CA PHE A 83 -14.04 -9.22 6.16
C PHE A 83 -13.78 -10.66 6.64
N ARG A 84 -12.83 -11.34 5.97
CA ARG A 84 -12.61 -12.80 6.13
C ARG A 84 -11.55 -13.19 7.16
N CYS A 85 -11.01 -12.24 7.90
CA CYS A 85 -10.04 -12.47 8.96
C CYS A 85 -10.30 -11.59 10.18
N ILE A 86 -9.86 -12.07 11.35
CA ILE A 86 -9.82 -11.32 12.60
C ILE A 86 -8.49 -11.61 13.29
N LEU A 87 -7.81 -10.54 13.72
CA LEU A 87 -6.65 -10.61 14.61
C LEU A 87 -7.17 -10.49 16.05
N TRP A 88 -6.75 -11.40 16.91
CA TRP A 88 -6.99 -11.35 18.35
C TRP A 88 -5.66 -11.18 19.08
N GLU A 89 -5.63 -10.35 20.12
CA GLU A 89 -4.43 -10.07 20.91
C GLU A 89 -4.67 -10.41 22.39
N CYS A 90 -3.73 -11.13 22.98
CA CYS A 90 -3.76 -11.53 24.39
C CYS A 90 -3.36 -10.35 25.29
N GLY A 91 -4.30 -9.44 25.56
CA GLY A 91 -4.07 -8.31 26.47
C GLY A 91 -5.23 -7.30 26.63
N GLY A 92 -6.27 -7.34 25.78
CA GLY A 92 -7.42 -6.41 25.86
C GLY A 92 -8.69 -7.06 26.40
N GLN A 93 -9.20 -6.60 27.54
CA GLN A 93 -10.46 -7.06 28.18
C GLN A 93 -10.69 -8.59 28.14
N VAL A 94 -9.68 -9.38 28.54
CA VAL A 94 -9.80 -10.83 28.69
C VAL A 94 -9.93 -11.18 30.18
N ASP A 95 -10.77 -12.16 30.47
CA ASP A 95 -10.89 -12.77 31.81
C ASP A 95 -9.61 -13.54 32.14
N GLU A 96 -8.92 -13.18 33.23
CA GLU A 96 -7.61 -13.74 33.61
C GLU A 96 -7.62 -15.28 33.77
N SER A 97 -8.81 -15.87 34.00
CA SER A 97 -9.02 -17.31 34.06
C SER A 97 -8.66 -18.07 32.77
N LEU A 98 -8.63 -17.39 31.61
CA LEU A 98 -8.25 -18.01 30.33
C LEU A 98 -6.74 -18.21 30.16
N VAL A 99 -5.91 -17.40 30.82
CA VAL A 99 -4.45 -17.33 30.59
C VAL A 99 -3.65 -18.06 31.68
N LEU A 100 -4.14 -18.09 32.93
CA LEU A 100 -3.34 -18.46 34.10
C LEU A 100 -3.36 -19.95 34.51
N HIS A 101 -4.16 -20.80 33.86
CA HIS A 101 -4.26 -22.23 34.18
C HIS A 101 -3.85 -23.12 33.01
N GLU A 102 -3.44 -24.36 33.28
CA GLU A 102 -3.25 -25.42 32.28
C GLU A 102 -4.60 -26.00 31.82
N GLY A 103 -4.72 -26.34 30.53
CA GLY A 103 -5.94 -26.94 29.96
C GLY A 103 -6.10 -26.67 28.47
N GLU A 104 -6.83 -27.55 27.77
CA GLU A 104 -7.07 -27.44 26.34
C GLU A 104 -7.98 -26.25 26.00
N LEU A 105 -7.50 -25.39 25.09
CA LEU A 105 -8.24 -24.26 24.54
C LEU A 105 -8.63 -24.56 23.10
N GLN A 106 -9.89 -24.29 22.75
CA GLN A 106 -10.47 -24.57 21.45
C GLN A 106 -10.97 -23.28 20.81
N VAL A 107 -10.52 -23.00 19.60
CA VAL A 107 -11.18 -22.00 18.73
C VAL A 107 -12.31 -22.69 17.98
N SER A 108 -13.46 -22.02 17.87
CA SER A 108 -14.54 -22.48 17.00
C SER A 108 -15.12 -21.37 16.13
N MET A 109 -15.57 -21.75 14.93
CA MET A 109 -16.22 -20.90 13.97
C MET A 109 -17.59 -21.46 13.62
N VAL A 110 -18.64 -20.66 13.84
CA VAL A 110 -20.04 -21.09 13.79
C VAL A 110 -20.78 -20.35 12.66
N ILE A 111 -21.45 -21.11 11.80
CA ILE A 111 -22.33 -20.63 10.73
C ILE A 111 -23.77 -20.99 11.08
N GLN A 112 -24.67 -20.01 11.02
CA GLN A 112 -26.11 -20.20 11.19
C GLN A 112 -26.74 -20.67 9.86
N GLY A 113 -27.09 -21.96 9.80
CA GLY A 113 -27.74 -22.64 8.69
C GLY A 113 -26.88 -23.74 8.04
N LYS A 114 -27.50 -24.47 7.09
CA LYS A 114 -26.82 -25.52 6.30
C LYS A 114 -26.07 -24.92 5.11
N VAL A 115 -24.75 -25.09 5.08
CA VAL A 115 -23.92 -24.80 3.90
C VAL A 115 -24.26 -25.78 2.78
N LYS A 116 -24.73 -25.28 1.63
CA LYS A 116 -25.06 -26.09 0.44
C LYS A 116 -24.05 -25.83 -0.67
N ALA A 117 -23.44 -26.90 -1.20
CA ALA A 117 -22.70 -26.81 -2.45
C ALA A 117 -23.67 -26.44 -3.59
N LYS A 118 -23.29 -25.46 -4.43
CA LYS A 118 -24.03 -25.10 -5.64
C LYS A 118 -23.19 -25.44 -6.88
N VAL A 119 -23.62 -26.48 -7.59
CA VAL A 119 -23.14 -26.75 -8.95
C VAL A 119 -23.81 -25.77 -9.90
N PHE A 120 -23.04 -24.98 -10.65
CA PHE A 120 -23.57 -24.07 -11.67
C PHE A 120 -23.40 -24.65 -13.07
N HIS A 121 -24.51 -24.81 -13.80
CA HIS A 121 -24.49 -24.99 -15.24
C HIS A 121 -24.60 -23.61 -15.92
N VAL A 122 -23.65 -23.30 -16.80
CA VAL A 122 -23.61 -22.02 -17.53
C VAL A 122 -24.60 -22.07 -18.70
N LYS A 123 -25.59 -21.17 -18.69
CA LYS A 123 -26.31 -20.74 -19.91
C LYS A 123 -26.05 -19.26 -20.14
N GLN A 124 -25.67 -18.91 -21.37
CA GLN A 124 -25.55 -17.53 -21.81
C GLN A 124 -26.93 -16.97 -22.15
N GLU A 125 -27.30 -15.81 -21.58
CA GLU A 125 -28.34 -14.96 -22.15
C GLU A 125 -27.88 -13.50 -22.25
N ARG A 126 -28.26 -12.85 -23.36
CA ARG A 126 -27.90 -11.47 -23.69
C ARG A 126 -28.93 -10.49 -23.12
N GLY A 127 -28.60 -9.81 -22.03
CA GLY A 127 -29.45 -8.76 -21.42
C GLY A 127 -29.06 -7.33 -21.85
N LYS A 128 -30.01 -6.56 -22.38
CA LYS A 128 -29.83 -5.13 -22.75
C LYS A 128 -29.74 -4.25 -21.49
N ARG A 129 -28.72 -3.37 -21.40
CA ARG A 129 -28.61 -2.37 -20.31
C ARG A 129 -29.54 -1.17 -20.53
N LYS A 130 -30.33 -0.82 -19.50
CA LYS A 130 -30.93 0.52 -19.35
C LYS A 130 -29.89 1.49 -18.77
N ARG A 131 -29.95 2.76 -19.19
CA ARG A 131 -29.21 3.87 -18.55
C ARG A 131 -29.88 4.24 -17.22
N LEU A 132 -29.08 4.41 -16.18
CA LEU A 132 -29.40 5.28 -15.04
C LEU A 132 -28.50 6.51 -15.11
N LYS A 133 -29.04 7.66 -14.72
CA LYS A 133 -28.29 8.89 -14.45
C LYS A 133 -28.00 8.94 -12.95
N GLU A 134 -26.75 9.18 -12.58
CA GLU A 134 -26.41 9.83 -11.31
C GLU A 134 -25.44 10.97 -11.64
N GLU A 135 -25.66 12.12 -11.01
CA GLU A 135 -24.93 13.36 -11.18
C GLU A 135 -24.11 13.64 -9.89
N GLU A 136 -22.89 14.14 -10.06
CA GLU A 136 -22.03 14.84 -9.07
C GLU A 136 -21.63 14.04 -7.78
N GLU A 137 -20.35 13.84 -7.43
CA GLU A 137 -19.33 14.85 -7.14
C GLU A 137 -17.87 14.34 -7.34
N ASN A 138 -16.88 15.18 -6.98
CA ASN A 138 -15.42 14.98 -7.03
C ASN A 138 -14.71 15.21 -8.38
N ILE A 139 -14.83 16.44 -8.88
CA ILE A 139 -13.93 16.99 -9.92
C ILE A 139 -12.72 17.66 -9.25
N CYS A 140 -11.51 17.15 -9.47
CA CYS A 140 -10.28 17.87 -9.12
C CYS A 140 -9.92 18.89 -10.22
N PRO A 141 -9.57 20.15 -9.89
CA PRO A 141 -9.36 21.19 -10.89
C PRO A 141 -7.93 21.17 -11.43
N ASN A 142 -7.74 20.64 -12.65
CA ASN A 142 -6.60 20.98 -13.51
C ASN A 142 -6.88 20.72 -15.00
N ALA A 143 -8.02 21.19 -15.49
CA ALA A 143 -8.22 21.42 -16.92
C ALA A 143 -7.75 22.84 -17.26
N GLY A 144 -6.61 22.96 -17.95
CA GLY A 144 -6.05 24.26 -18.31
C GLY A 144 -6.98 25.08 -19.20
N ARG A 145 -7.15 26.38 -18.90
CA ARG A 145 -7.75 27.35 -19.82
C ARG A 145 -6.77 28.48 -20.12
N GLY A 146 -6.61 28.75 -21.41
CA GLY A 146 -5.70 29.78 -21.90
C GLY A 146 -6.23 31.20 -21.74
N LYS A 147 -5.27 32.11 -21.53
CA LYS A 147 -5.26 33.56 -21.79
C LYS A 147 -6.60 34.27 -22.10
N GLY A 148 -6.93 35.22 -21.22
CA GLY A 148 -7.77 36.38 -21.52
C GLY A 148 -7.42 37.55 -20.59
N SER A 149 -7.11 38.72 -21.15
CA SER A 149 -6.81 39.97 -20.45
C SER A 149 -7.07 41.14 -21.40
N PRO A 150 -7.26 42.40 -20.94
CA PRO A 150 -7.25 42.92 -19.57
C PRO A 150 -8.52 43.76 -19.24
N ILE A 151 -8.56 44.41 -18.05
CA ILE A 151 -8.92 45.84 -17.88
C ILE A 151 -8.49 46.30 -16.47
N GLN A 152 -8.15 47.58 -16.35
CA GLN A 152 -7.56 48.21 -15.17
C GLN A 152 -8.61 48.65 -14.15
N HIS A 153 -8.25 48.74 -12.87
CA HIS A 153 -8.57 49.92 -12.05
C HIS A 153 -7.47 50.17 -11.00
N LYS A 154 -7.10 51.44 -10.84
CA LYS A 154 -6.07 51.93 -9.89
C LYS A 154 -6.72 52.38 -8.58
N THR A 155 -6.06 52.17 -7.45
CA THR A 155 -6.09 53.10 -6.30
C THR A 155 -4.76 53.10 -5.51
N ASN A 156 -4.46 54.27 -4.94
CA ASN A 156 -3.32 54.63 -4.09
C ASN A 156 -3.81 54.75 -2.64
N SER A 157 -3.05 54.73 -1.53
CA SER A 157 -1.64 54.45 -1.13
C SER A 157 -1.61 54.59 0.43
N PRO A 158 -0.51 54.79 1.20
CA PRO A 158 0.94 54.67 0.97
C PRO A 158 1.67 53.78 2.03
N LYS A 159 3.00 53.86 2.09
CA LYS A 159 3.90 53.10 3.00
C LYS A 159 3.85 53.59 4.45
N GLY A 160 4.07 52.68 5.41
CA GLY A 160 4.38 52.97 6.82
C GLY A 160 5.68 52.27 7.24
N VAL A 161 6.47 52.90 8.12
CA VAL A 161 7.83 52.48 8.51
C VAL A 161 7.82 51.57 9.75
N ALA A 162 8.87 50.77 9.90
CA ALA A 162 9.08 49.77 10.94
C ALA A 162 9.01 50.30 12.40
N GLN A 163 8.60 49.42 13.31
CA GLN A 163 9.06 49.42 14.71
C GLN A 163 9.31 47.99 15.19
N ALA A 164 10.50 47.74 15.74
CA ALA A 164 10.80 46.51 16.45
C ALA A 164 10.21 46.56 17.87
N LYS A 165 9.62 45.46 18.34
CA LYS A 165 9.35 45.22 19.76
C LYS A 165 9.76 43.81 20.15
N THR A 166 10.78 43.74 20.98
CA THR A 166 11.22 42.55 21.71
C THR A 166 10.30 42.30 22.91
N SER A 167 9.79 41.09 23.09
CA SER A 167 9.27 40.65 24.40
C SER A 167 9.34 39.14 24.59
N ALA A 168 10.25 38.75 25.49
CA ALA A 168 10.24 37.58 26.39
C ALA A 168 9.70 36.22 25.89
N LEU A 169 10.58 35.20 26.01
CA LEU A 169 10.17 33.79 26.02
C LEU A 169 9.15 33.52 27.14
N SER A 170 8.07 32.84 26.79
CA SER A 170 7.34 31.98 27.73
C SER A 170 7.45 30.54 27.24
N LYS A 171 8.35 29.75 27.86
CA LYS A 171 8.45 28.32 27.61
C LYS A 171 7.28 27.60 28.28
N LYS A 172 6.12 27.56 27.61
CA LYS A 172 5.16 26.48 27.85
C LYS A 172 5.63 25.26 27.07
N SER A 173 6.22 24.29 27.77
CA SER A 173 6.50 22.96 27.21
C SER A 173 5.19 22.19 27.06
N VAL A 174 4.44 22.50 26.01
CA VAL A 174 3.49 21.54 25.44
C VAL A 174 4.33 20.61 24.58
N THR A 175 4.46 19.35 25.00
CA THR A 175 5.01 18.28 24.16
C THR A 175 3.97 17.92 23.08
N THR A 176 3.78 18.84 22.13
CA THR A 176 3.16 18.51 20.86
C THR A 176 4.08 17.51 20.17
N THR A 177 3.68 16.26 20.09
CA THR A 177 4.31 15.26 19.24
C THR A 177 4.34 15.81 17.81
N ALA A 178 5.53 16.10 17.30
CA ALA A 178 5.67 16.73 15.99
C ALA A 178 5.19 15.74 14.91
N VAL A 179 4.34 16.21 14.00
CA VAL A 179 3.78 15.40 12.91
C VAL A 179 4.16 15.99 11.55
N PRO A 180 4.33 15.15 10.50
CA PRO A 180 4.65 15.63 9.17
C PRO A 180 3.58 16.58 8.62
N SER A 181 4.00 17.64 7.93
CA SER A 181 3.06 18.51 7.22
C SER A 181 2.23 17.73 6.20
N ALA A 182 0.94 18.05 6.08
CA ALA A 182 0.07 17.48 5.04
C ALA A 182 0.69 17.64 3.64
N ARG A 183 0.77 16.53 2.91
CA ARG A 183 1.52 16.41 1.64
C ARG A 183 0.94 15.34 0.72
N TRP A 184 1.35 15.39 -0.54
CA TRP A 184 1.06 14.39 -1.57
C TRP A 184 2.32 14.08 -2.40
N GLY A 185 2.35 12.91 -3.05
CA GLY A 185 3.47 12.46 -3.88
C GLY A 185 4.80 12.23 -3.13
N GLN A 186 4.73 12.07 -1.80
CA GLN A 186 5.77 11.51 -0.95
C GLN A 186 6.00 10.02 -1.26
N ALA A 187 7.16 9.49 -0.85
CA ALA A 187 7.36 8.06 -0.72
C ALA A 187 7.24 7.65 0.76
N LEU A 188 6.52 6.56 1.03
CA LEU A 188 6.59 5.83 2.30
C LEU A 188 7.43 4.58 2.07
N CYS A 189 8.34 4.31 2.99
CA CYS A 189 9.32 3.23 2.90
C CYS A 189 9.36 2.51 4.25
N PRO A 190 8.64 1.38 4.42
CA PRO A 190 8.82 0.48 5.54
C PRO A 190 10.27 -0.02 5.57
N VAL A 191 10.90 0.01 6.74
CA VAL A 191 12.27 -0.47 6.98
C VAL A 191 12.24 -1.74 7.83
N ASP A 192 11.33 -1.78 8.79
CA ASP A 192 11.05 -2.94 9.64
C ASP A 192 9.58 -2.87 10.08
N TYR A 193 9.13 -3.83 10.89
CA TYR A 193 7.75 -3.91 11.38
C TYR A 193 7.36 -2.75 12.31
N GLN A 194 8.34 -2.07 12.93
CA GLN A 194 8.14 -0.91 13.80
C GLN A 194 8.35 0.43 13.07
N THR A 195 9.13 0.46 11.98
CA THR A 195 9.70 1.68 11.40
C THR A 195 9.24 1.90 9.96
N VAL A 196 8.55 3.01 9.73
CA VAL A 196 8.28 3.54 8.38
C VAL A 196 8.96 4.90 8.20
N ILE A 197 9.70 5.06 7.11
CA ILE A 197 10.35 6.32 6.74
C ILE A 197 9.51 7.01 5.66
N LEU A 198 9.17 8.28 5.90
CA LEU A 198 8.53 9.16 4.93
C LEU A 198 9.59 10.06 4.30
N ILE A 199 9.58 10.17 2.97
CA ILE A 199 10.52 10.98 2.19
C ILE A 199 9.78 11.90 1.21
N GLY A 200 10.20 13.16 1.16
CA GLY A 200 9.78 14.20 0.23
C GLY A 200 8.29 14.53 0.28
N GLY A 201 7.72 14.74 -0.90
CA GLY A 201 6.34 15.17 -1.10
C GLY A 201 6.17 16.69 -1.23
N GLN A 202 4.99 17.08 -1.67
CA GLN A 202 4.60 18.47 -1.88
C GLN A 202 3.38 18.81 -1.01
N GLY A 203 3.43 19.93 -0.30
CA GLY A 203 2.36 20.41 0.55
C GLY A 203 1.33 21.27 -0.18
N ALA A 204 0.49 21.94 0.61
CA ALA A 204 -0.50 22.89 0.10
C ALA A 204 0.14 24.03 -0.72
N ARG A 205 -0.62 24.60 -1.66
CA ARG A 205 -0.19 25.69 -2.56
C ARG A 205 1.06 25.37 -3.39
N MET A 206 1.28 24.10 -3.72
CA MET A 206 2.44 23.62 -4.49
C MET A 206 3.80 23.91 -3.84
N GLN A 207 3.85 24.17 -2.52
CA GLN A 207 5.11 24.35 -1.81
C GLN A 207 5.70 22.98 -1.43
N PHE A 208 6.97 22.74 -1.73
CA PHE A 208 7.65 21.52 -1.29
C PHE A 208 7.82 21.52 0.23
N CYS A 209 7.62 20.36 0.86
CA CYS A 209 7.76 20.20 2.30
C CYS A 209 9.22 20.51 2.72
N LYS A 210 9.37 21.38 3.72
CA LYS A 210 10.68 21.72 4.31
C LYS A 210 11.13 20.68 5.33
N ASP A 211 10.16 19.96 5.88
CA ASP A 211 10.24 18.80 6.75
C ASP A 211 10.13 17.55 5.85
N SER A 212 11.14 17.36 5.01
CA SER A 212 11.18 16.40 3.92
C SER A 212 11.41 14.96 4.36
N MET A 213 11.86 14.71 5.60
CA MET A 213 12.11 13.36 6.09
C MET A 213 11.62 13.12 7.52
N TRP A 214 10.84 12.04 7.70
CA TRP A 214 10.26 11.66 8.98
C TRP A 214 10.35 10.16 9.22
N LYS A 215 10.44 9.76 10.50
CA LYS A 215 10.32 8.38 10.97
C LYS A 215 9.05 8.22 11.79
N LEU A 216 8.19 7.30 11.37
CA LEU A 216 7.05 6.79 12.14
C LEU A 216 7.49 5.53 12.90
N ASN A 217 7.20 5.49 14.19
CA ASN A 217 7.11 4.24 14.94
C ASN A 217 5.65 3.76 14.93
N THR A 218 5.40 2.57 14.38
CA THR A 218 4.04 2.01 14.16
C THR A 218 3.40 1.47 15.44
N GLU A 219 4.19 0.92 16.38
CA GLU A 219 3.70 0.43 17.67
C GLU A 219 3.18 1.58 18.55
N MET A 220 3.98 2.64 18.71
CA MET A 220 3.64 3.84 19.49
C MET A 220 2.80 4.86 18.69
N ASN A 221 2.58 4.63 17.39
CA ASN A 221 1.97 5.59 16.45
C ASN A 221 2.60 6.99 16.52
N LEU A 222 3.91 7.05 16.73
CA LEU A 222 4.66 8.28 17.02
C LEU A 222 5.52 8.72 15.85
N TRP A 223 5.34 9.96 15.41
CA TRP A 223 6.20 10.60 14.42
C TRP A 223 7.40 11.30 15.06
N SER A 224 8.54 11.22 14.39
CA SER A 224 9.79 11.89 14.76
C SER A 224 10.47 12.48 13.51
N PRO A 225 11.00 13.73 13.56
CA PRO A 225 11.75 14.29 12.44
C PRO A 225 13.05 13.49 12.20
N ALA A 226 13.29 13.07 10.96
CA ALA A 226 14.48 12.26 10.62
C ALA A 226 15.63 13.10 10.01
N GLU A 227 15.36 14.32 9.55
CA GLU A 227 16.41 15.19 8.95
C GLU A 227 17.56 15.50 9.92
N ALA A 228 17.26 15.64 11.22
CA ALA A 228 18.25 15.97 12.25
C ALA A 228 19.20 14.81 12.61
N ILE A 229 18.88 13.57 12.20
CA ILE A 229 19.76 12.39 12.40
C ILE A 229 20.50 11.99 11.13
N THR A 230 20.25 12.65 9.99
CA THR A 230 20.87 12.32 8.70
C THR A 230 22.00 13.26 8.32
N ASP A 231 23.06 12.71 7.71
CA ASP A 231 24.20 13.46 7.18
C ASP A 231 24.44 13.12 5.69
N GLY A 232 25.24 13.92 4.98
CA GLY A 232 25.59 13.71 3.57
C GLY A 232 24.61 14.33 2.55
N PRO A 233 24.86 14.14 1.24
CA PRO A 233 24.04 14.72 0.16
C PRO A 233 22.69 14.01 0.04
N SER A 234 21.70 14.50 0.80
CA SER A 234 20.31 14.08 0.72
C SER A 234 19.63 14.52 -0.59
N PRO A 235 18.59 13.81 -1.05
CA PRO A 235 17.88 14.16 -2.29
C PRO A 235 17.15 15.50 -2.15
N GLU A 236 17.23 16.35 -3.18
CA GLU A 236 16.41 17.58 -3.25
C GLU A 236 14.91 17.27 -3.01
N ALA A 237 14.23 18.09 -2.21
CA ALA A 237 12.77 17.96 -1.98
C ALA A 237 11.98 17.92 -3.30
N ARG A 238 11.21 16.84 -3.49
CA ARG A 238 10.61 16.43 -4.76
C ARG A 238 9.32 15.62 -4.58
N THR A 239 8.52 15.52 -5.64
CA THR A 239 7.28 14.72 -5.70
C THR A 239 7.37 13.61 -6.76
N GLY A 240 6.58 12.55 -6.62
CA GLY A 240 6.49 11.47 -7.61
C GLY A 240 7.72 10.56 -7.68
N HIS A 241 8.63 10.64 -6.72
CA HIS A 241 9.78 9.74 -6.62
C HIS A 241 9.37 8.36 -6.08
N THR A 242 10.34 7.44 -6.04
CA THR A 242 10.23 6.18 -5.30
C THR A 242 11.28 6.14 -4.19
N ALA A 243 10.95 5.48 -3.09
CA ALA A 243 11.89 5.04 -2.07
C ALA A 243 11.63 3.55 -1.81
N ILE A 244 12.68 2.74 -1.73
CA ILE A 244 12.58 1.31 -1.44
C ILE A 244 13.69 0.90 -0.48
N PHE A 245 13.38 0.07 0.52
CA PHE A 245 14.34 -0.46 1.47
C PHE A 245 14.80 -1.84 1.03
N ASP A 246 16.11 -2.08 1.13
CA ASP A 246 16.73 -3.39 1.01
C ASP A 246 17.17 -3.88 2.39
N PRO A 247 16.59 -4.98 2.91
CA PRO A 247 16.99 -5.54 4.20
C PRO A 247 18.43 -6.07 4.19
N ASP A 248 18.88 -6.67 3.09
CA ASP A 248 20.17 -7.38 3.01
C ASP A 248 21.34 -6.39 3.09
N SER A 249 21.30 -5.30 2.31
CA SER A 249 22.29 -4.22 2.42
C SER A 249 21.98 -3.20 3.54
N SER A 250 20.77 -3.24 4.10
CA SER A 250 20.25 -2.28 5.09
C SER A 250 20.29 -0.82 4.58
N ARG A 251 19.72 -0.60 3.38
CA ARG A 251 19.78 0.69 2.68
C ARG A 251 18.43 1.09 2.12
N ILE A 252 18.13 2.39 2.14
CA ILE A 252 17.01 2.97 1.39
C ILE A 252 17.56 3.60 0.11
N TYR A 253 16.99 3.19 -1.02
CA TYR A 253 17.28 3.74 -2.34
C TYR A 253 16.16 4.69 -2.75
N VAL A 254 16.52 5.90 -3.15
CA VAL A 254 15.60 6.93 -3.67
C VAL A 254 15.95 7.21 -5.13
N PHE A 255 14.96 7.12 -6.02
CA PHE A 255 15.13 7.38 -7.45
C PHE A 255 14.09 8.35 -8.02
N GLY A 256 14.57 9.26 -8.87
CA GLY A 256 13.75 10.09 -9.75
C GLY A 256 12.82 11.08 -9.03
N GLY A 257 11.66 11.34 -9.61
CA GLY A 257 10.70 12.36 -9.20
C GLY A 257 10.89 13.70 -9.92
N SER A 258 10.18 14.73 -9.47
CA SER A 258 10.27 16.08 -10.04
C SER A 258 10.05 17.22 -9.03
N LYS A 259 10.55 18.41 -9.36
CA LYS A 259 10.50 19.66 -8.58
C LYS A 259 10.50 20.85 -9.51
N ASN A 260 9.48 21.72 -9.49
CA ASN A 260 9.44 22.97 -10.27
C ASN A 260 9.85 22.84 -11.76
N ARG A 261 9.34 21.82 -12.48
CA ARG A 261 9.72 21.48 -13.87
C ARG A 261 11.19 21.05 -14.09
N LYS A 262 11.93 20.74 -13.03
CA LYS A 262 13.10 19.86 -13.07
C LYS A 262 12.61 18.43 -12.80
N TRP A 263 12.91 17.50 -13.69
CA TRP A 263 12.78 16.07 -13.43
C TRP A 263 14.15 15.52 -13.09
N PHE A 264 14.19 14.46 -12.28
CA PHE A 264 15.41 13.86 -11.80
C PHE A 264 15.57 12.43 -12.33
N ASN A 265 16.83 12.02 -12.53
CA ASN A 265 17.28 10.66 -12.78
C ASN A 265 18.44 10.27 -11.85
N ASP A 266 18.63 11.01 -10.76
CA ASP A 266 19.61 10.72 -9.73
C ASP A 266 19.17 9.54 -8.86
N VAL A 267 20.16 8.83 -8.31
CA VAL A 267 19.97 7.82 -7.27
C VAL A 267 20.61 8.35 -5.99
N HIS A 268 19.85 8.36 -4.90
CA HIS A 268 20.37 8.61 -3.56
C HIS A 268 20.21 7.36 -2.71
N ILE A 269 21.25 7.03 -1.95
CA ILE A 269 21.27 5.87 -1.04
C ILE A 269 21.45 6.40 0.38
N LEU A 270 20.55 6.01 1.27
CA LEU A 270 20.70 6.18 2.72
C LEU A 270 21.09 4.84 3.34
N ASP A 271 22.25 4.81 3.99
CA ASP A 271 22.61 3.71 4.89
C ASP A 271 21.80 3.85 6.19
N THR A 272 20.99 2.84 6.55
CA THR A 272 20.10 2.93 7.74
C THR A 272 20.81 2.60 9.05
N LYS A 273 22.06 2.11 8.99
CA LYS A 273 22.90 1.87 10.17
C LYS A 273 23.64 3.15 10.57
N THR A 274 24.20 3.87 9.59
CA THR A 274 24.97 5.11 9.84
C THR A 274 24.16 6.40 9.64
N TRP A 275 22.94 6.32 9.10
CA TRP A 275 22.10 7.45 8.69
C TRP A 275 22.81 8.45 7.76
N ARG A 276 23.66 7.93 6.87
CA ARG A 276 24.40 8.75 5.89
C ARG A 276 23.83 8.56 4.49
N TRP A 277 23.45 9.68 3.88
CA TRP A 277 23.14 9.78 2.48
C TRP A 277 24.41 9.79 1.64
N ARG A 278 24.31 9.20 0.44
CA ARG A 278 25.22 9.44 -0.68
C ARG A 278 24.41 9.58 -1.96
N ASN A 279 24.87 10.42 -2.88
CA ASN A 279 24.43 10.40 -4.27
C ASN A 279 25.28 9.35 -5.03
N VAL A 280 24.70 8.72 -6.06
CA VAL A 280 25.38 7.68 -6.86
C VAL A 280 25.59 8.20 -8.28
N GLU A 281 26.85 8.21 -8.72
CA GLU A 281 27.23 8.49 -10.11
C GLU A 281 27.08 7.22 -10.97
N ALA A 282 25.83 6.74 -11.06
CA ALA A 282 25.53 5.47 -11.70
C ALA A 282 25.83 5.48 -13.20
N GLN A 283 26.42 4.39 -13.71
CA GLN A 283 26.71 4.22 -15.13
C GLN A 283 25.46 3.80 -15.91
N GLY A 284 25.53 3.83 -17.24
CA GLY A 284 24.42 3.49 -18.13
C GLY A 284 23.52 4.68 -18.46
N LYS A 285 22.32 4.40 -18.97
CA LYS A 285 21.37 5.44 -19.40
C LYS A 285 19.97 5.14 -18.86
N VAL A 286 19.47 6.04 -18.02
CA VAL A 286 18.08 6.06 -17.54
C VAL A 286 17.51 7.47 -17.72
N PRO A 287 16.31 7.63 -18.30
CA PRO A 287 15.67 8.94 -18.44
C PRO A 287 15.20 9.48 -17.08
N PRO A 288 15.00 10.80 -16.96
CA PRO A 288 14.40 11.38 -15.77
C PRO A 288 12.91 11.05 -15.72
N LEU A 289 12.50 10.38 -14.65
CA LEU A 289 11.17 9.77 -14.47
C LEU A 289 10.54 10.25 -13.17
N SER A 290 9.25 10.59 -13.23
CA SER A 290 8.41 10.87 -12.06
C SER A 290 7.13 10.04 -12.13
N TYR A 291 6.47 9.80 -10.99
CA TYR A 291 5.28 8.94 -10.87
C TYR A 291 5.46 7.53 -11.47
N HIS A 292 6.68 7.01 -11.45
CA HIS A 292 7.01 5.62 -11.75
C HIS A 292 6.77 4.71 -10.54
N SER A 293 6.78 3.40 -10.77
CA SER A 293 6.90 2.39 -9.71
C SER A 293 8.34 1.89 -9.61
N CYS A 294 8.72 1.38 -8.44
CA CYS A 294 9.98 0.71 -8.19
C CYS A 294 9.71 -0.51 -7.31
N SER A 295 10.41 -1.61 -7.55
CA SER A 295 10.35 -2.83 -6.73
C SER A 295 11.74 -3.44 -6.61
N LEU A 296 12.07 -3.96 -5.43
CA LEU A 296 13.33 -4.65 -5.15
C LEU A 296 13.16 -6.14 -5.38
N PHE A 297 14.01 -6.75 -6.19
CA PHE A 297 14.05 -8.20 -6.37
C PHE A 297 15.52 -8.66 -6.48
N ARG A 298 15.93 -9.58 -5.60
CA ARG A 298 17.31 -10.13 -5.56
C ARG A 298 18.43 -9.08 -5.49
N GLY A 299 18.19 -7.98 -4.77
CA GLY A 299 19.13 -6.86 -4.64
C GLY A 299 19.07 -5.82 -5.78
N GLU A 300 18.34 -6.09 -6.86
CA GLU A 300 18.21 -5.20 -8.01
C GLU A 300 16.89 -4.40 -7.95
N LEU A 301 16.93 -3.16 -8.47
CA LEU A 301 15.79 -2.24 -8.44
C LEU A 301 15.13 -2.14 -9.81
N PHE A 302 13.92 -2.70 -9.92
CA PHE A 302 13.09 -2.72 -11.11
C PHE A 302 12.22 -1.46 -11.15
N VAL A 303 12.54 -0.52 -12.03
CA VAL A 303 11.80 0.73 -12.25
C VAL A 303 10.98 0.65 -13.52
N PHE A 304 9.66 0.80 -13.40
CA PHE A 304 8.72 0.71 -14.53
C PHE A 304 7.91 1.98 -14.75
N GLY A 305 7.82 2.38 -16.02
CA GLY A 305 6.92 3.44 -16.50
C GLY A 305 7.20 4.81 -15.89
N GLY A 306 6.14 5.57 -15.62
CA GLY A 306 6.21 6.95 -15.14
C GLY A 306 6.17 7.98 -16.28
N VAL A 307 6.27 9.26 -15.90
CA VAL A 307 6.25 10.42 -16.79
C VAL A 307 7.65 11.02 -16.93
N PHE A 308 8.04 11.34 -18.17
CA PHE A 308 9.28 12.02 -18.54
C PHE A 308 8.98 13.33 -19.30
N PRO A 309 9.85 14.36 -19.19
CA PRO A 309 9.64 15.63 -19.86
C PRO A 309 9.86 15.53 -21.38
N ARG A 310 9.04 16.23 -22.17
CA ARG A 310 9.25 16.43 -23.61
C ARG A 310 9.51 17.91 -23.94
N PRO A 311 10.09 18.23 -25.12
CA PRO A 311 10.32 19.61 -25.52
C PRO A 311 9.01 20.39 -25.68
N ASN A 312 8.85 21.48 -24.92
CA ASN A 312 7.70 22.38 -25.06
C ASN A 312 7.57 22.87 -26.51
N PRO A 313 6.40 22.75 -27.18
CA PRO A 313 5.06 22.67 -26.57
C PRO A 313 4.47 21.25 -26.42
N GLU A 314 5.25 20.18 -26.63
CA GLU A 314 4.73 18.82 -26.43
C GLU A 314 4.37 18.59 -24.95
N PRO A 315 3.24 17.94 -24.64
CA PRO A 315 2.93 17.53 -23.27
C PRO A 315 3.95 16.50 -22.80
N ASP A 316 4.15 16.36 -21.49
CA ASP A 316 5.02 15.33 -20.92
C ASP A 316 4.59 13.92 -21.37
N GLY A 317 5.55 12.99 -21.50
CA GLY A 317 5.33 11.66 -22.04
C GLY A 317 5.27 10.59 -20.96
N CYS A 318 4.33 9.65 -21.08
CA CYS A 318 4.38 8.42 -20.28
C CYS A 318 5.33 7.39 -20.91
N SER A 319 5.93 6.56 -20.07
CA SER A 319 6.77 5.42 -20.46
C SER A 319 6.07 4.11 -20.13
N ASN A 320 6.39 3.04 -20.86
CA ASN A 320 6.22 1.64 -20.44
C ASN A 320 7.54 0.89 -20.37
N SER A 321 8.68 1.59 -20.47
CA SER A 321 9.99 0.95 -20.37
C SER A 321 10.24 0.42 -18.96
N LEU A 322 10.93 -0.72 -18.88
CA LEU A 322 11.54 -1.24 -17.67
C LEU A 322 13.02 -0.86 -17.66
N TYR A 323 13.50 -0.40 -16.53
CA TYR A 323 14.91 -0.16 -16.23
C TYR A 323 15.27 -0.93 -14.96
N ILE A 324 16.47 -1.52 -14.93
CA ILE A 324 17.01 -2.15 -13.74
C ILE A 324 18.25 -1.36 -13.30
N PHE A 325 18.31 -1.03 -12.01
CA PHE A 325 19.52 -0.56 -11.36
C PHE A 325 20.09 -1.67 -10.49
N ASP A 326 21.37 -1.97 -10.71
CA ASP A 326 22.18 -2.87 -9.90
C ASP A 326 23.02 -2.02 -8.91
N PRO A 327 22.74 -2.08 -7.60
CA PRO A 327 23.49 -1.37 -6.57
C PRO A 327 24.91 -1.87 -6.30
N GLN A 328 25.25 -3.10 -6.71
CA GLN A 328 26.57 -3.69 -6.52
C GLN A 328 27.57 -3.14 -7.54
N HIS A 329 27.14 -3.00 -8.79
CA HIS A 329 27.98 -2.44 -9.86
C HIS A 329 27.69 -0.95 -10.14
N GLU A 330 26.65 -0.39 -9.52
CA GLU A 330 26.18 0.99 -9.71
C GLU A 330 25.85 1.30 -11.18
N ILE A 331 25.15 0.37 -11.84
CA ILE A 331 24.81 0.47 -13.27
C ILE A 331 23.30 0.43 -13.53
N TRP A 332 22.87 1.21 -14.51
CA TRP A 332 21.54 1.13 -15.12
C TRP A 332 21.59 0.39 -16.44
N TYR A 333 20.70 -0.57 -16.62
CA TYR A 333 20.48 -1.25 -17.90
C TYR A 333 18.98 -1.47 -18.16
N GLN A 334 18.67 -1.78 -19.42
CA GLN A 334 17.34 -2.23 -19.81
C GLN A 334 17.42 -3.73 -20.10
N PRO A 335 16.64 -4.57 -19.41
CA PRO A 335 16.54 -5.98 -19.76
C PRO A 335 15.81 -6.14 -21.10
N ILE A 336 16.04 -7.26 -21.78
CA ILE A 336 15.15 -7.70 -22.85
C ILE A 336 13.89 -8.24 -22.18
N VAL A 337 12.73 -7.69 -22.56
CA VAL A 337 11.43 -8.08 -22.02
C VAL A 337 10.54 -8.59 -23.14
N LEU A 338 9.88 -9.72 -22.91
CA LEU A 338 9.02 -10.42 -23.86
C LEU A 338 7.54 -10.26 -23.48
N GLY A 339 6.66 -10.84 -24.31
CA GLY A 339 5.23 -10.91 -24.05
C GLY A 339 4.48 -9.61 -24.38
N LYS A 340 3.34 -9.41 -23.71
CA LYS A 340 2.39 -8.32 -23.97
C LYS A 340 2.56 -7.22 -22.92
N MET A 341 3.46 -6.29 -23.19
CA MET A 341 3.72 -5.15 -22.29
C MET A 341 2.48 -4.27 -22.06
N PRO A 342 2.35 -3.66 -20.87
CA PRO A 342 1.38 -2.60 -20.65
C PRO A 342 1.62 -1.41 -21.59
N THR A 343 0.55 -0.66 -21.90
CA THR A 343 0.68 0.65 -22.55
C THR A 343 1.47 1.62 -21.67
N PRO A 344 2.11 2.66 -22.25
CA PRO A 344 2.72 3.74 -21.50
C PRO A 344 1.78 4.29 -20.42
N ARG A 345 2.31 4.49 -19.21
CA ARG A 345 1.52 4.89 -18.04
C ARG A 345 2.37 5.52 -16.94
N SER A 346 1.78 6.50 -16.28
CA SER A 346 2.29 7.11 -15.05
C SER A 346 1.26 6.97 -13.93
N GLY A 347 1.72 7.05 -12.67
CA GLY A 347 0.84 6.98 -11.50
C GLY A 347 0.07 5.66 -11.37
N HIS A 348 0.50 4.60 -12.05
CA HIS A 348 0.06 3.22 -11.78
C HIS A 348 0.56 2.78 -10.40
N SER A 349 -0.03 1.71 -9.89
CA SER A 349 0.53 1.01 -8.73
C SER A 349 1.17 -0.30 -9.20
N ALA A 350 2.24 -0.71 -8.54
CA ALA A 350 2.87 -2.00 -8.78
C ALA A 350 3.19 -2.67 -7.45
N CYS A 351 3.07 -4.00 -7.41
CA CYS A 351 3.32 -4.80 -6.21
C CYS A 351 4.00 -6.12 -6.60
N LEU A 352 5.04 -6.49 -5.86
CA LEU A 352 5.81 -7.71 -6.09
C LEU A 352 5.29 -8.82 -5.17
N LEU A 353 4.94 -9.97 -5.74
CA LEU A 353 4.56 -11.17 -5.02
C LEU A 353 5.45 -12.34 -5.47
N GLY A 354 6.37 -12.79 -4.61
CA GLY A 354 7.34 -13.83 -4.95
C GLY A 354 8.28 -13.40 -6.08
N ARG A 355 8.03 -13.87 -7.31
CA ARG A 355 8.76 -13.47 -8.54
C ARG A 355 7.92 -12.67 -9.53
N GLU A 356 6.67 -12.38 -9.19
CA GLU A 356 5.67 -11.82 -10.10
C GLU A 356 5.42 -10.35 -9.73
N LEU A 357 5.79 -9.43 -10.62
CA LEU A 357 5.56 -8.01 -10.46
C LEU A 357 4.24 -7.63 -11.13
N TYR A 358 3.20 -7.42 -10.33
CA TYR A 358 1.89 -6.97 -10.79
C TYR A 358 1.87 -5.47 -11.01
N ILE A 359 1.21 -5.02 -12.08
CA ILE A 359 1.07 -3.62 -12.47
C ILE A 359 -0.39 -3.32 -12.76
N PHE A 360 -0.99 -2.40 -11.99
CA PHE A 360 -2.41 -2.07 -12.08
C PHE A 360 -2.67 -0.60 -12.43
N GLY A 361 -3.55 -0.39 -13.41
CA GLY A 361 -4.09 0.92 -13.76
C GLY A 361 -3.03 1.94 -14.19
N GLY A 362 -3.16 3.18 -13.72
CA GLY A 362 -2.34 4.32 -14.12
C GLY A 362 -3.02 5.20 -15.18
N TRP A 363 -2.26 6.14 -15.72
CA TRP A 363 -2.77 7.18 -16.60
C TRP A 363 -1.77 7.57 -17.70
N ASP A 364 -2.29 7.79 -18.91
CA ASP A 364 -1.61 8.48 -20.01
C ASP A 364 -2.66 9.29 -20.79
N THR A 365 -2.43 10.58 -21.03
CA THR A 365 -3.50 11.52 -21.39
C THR A 365 -4.19 11.14 -22.71
N PRO A 366 -5.54 11.03 -22.79
CA PRO A 366 -6.55 11.30 -21.76
C PRO A 366 -7.06 10.06 -20.99
N VAL A 367 -6.42 8.90 -21.17
CA VAL A 367 -6.90 7.60 -20.70
C VAL A 367 -6.44 7.32 -19.27
N CYS A 368 -7.39 6.92 -18.42
CA CYS A 368 -7.13 6.28 -17.14
C CYS A 368 -7.39 4.79 -17.28
N TYR A 369 -6.52 3.94 -16.74
CA TYR A 369 -6.55 2.49 -16.94
C TYR A 369 -7.10 1.72 -15.72
N SER A 370 -7.67 0.54 -15.98
CA SER A 370 -8.11 -0.45 -14.98
C SER A 370 -7.64 -1.88 -15.33
N ASP A 371 -6.63 -2.00 -16.20
CA ASP A 371 -6.04 -3.27 -16.57
C ASP A 371 -5.03 -3.72 -15.50
N LEU A 372 -4.87 -5.04 -15.41
CA LEU A 372 -3.87 -5.70 -14.58
C LEU A 372 -2.92 -6.48 -15.49
N HIS A 373 -1.62 -6.26 -15.32
CA HIS A 373 -0.56 -7.03 -15.97
C HIS A 373 0.34 -7.64 -14.90
N VAL A 374 1.02 -8.72 -15.27
CA VAL A 374 2.06 -9.34 -14.46
C VAL A 374 3.33 -9.50 -15.30
N LEU A 375 4.48 -9.17 -14.70
CA LEU A 375 5.80 -9.49 -15.22
C LEU A 375 6.39 -10.63 -14.39
N ASP A 376 6.69 -11.76 -15.04
CA ASP A 376 7.50 -12.81 -14.43
C ASP A 376 8.97 -12.37 -14.46
N LEU A 377 9.57 -12.11 -13.29
CA LEU A 377 10.96 -11.65 -13.17
C LEU A 377 11.99 -12.76 -13.38
N GLY A 378 11.58 -14.02 -13.50
CA GLY A 378 12.44 -15.14 -13.89
C GLY A 378 12.49 -15.37 -15.40
N LEU A 379 11.38 -15.11 -16.10
CA LEU A 379 11.28 -15.24 -17.57
C LEU A 379 11.48 -13.90 -18.31
N MET A 380 11.37 -12.78 -17.60
CA MET A 380 11.28 -11.43 -18.17
C MET A 380 10.17 -11.31 -19.22
N GLU A 381 8.99 -11.87 -18.92
CA GLU A 381 7.83 -11.87 -19.81
C GLU A 381 6.62 -11.19 -19.17
N PHE A 382 6.02 -10.23 -19.88
CA PHE A 382 4.75 -9.60 -19.49
C PHE A 382 3.55 -10.37 -20.01
N SER A 383 2.53 -10.53 -19.16
CA SER A 383 1.21 -11.03 -19.59
C SER A 383 0.06 -10.21 -18.96
N PRO A 384 -1.06 -10.01 -19.69
CA PRO A 384 -2.27 -9.44 -19.13
C PRO A 384 -2.94 -10.47 -18.22
N VAL A 385 -3.53 -10.02 -17.12
CA VAL A 385 -4.23 -10.87 -16.16
C VAL A 385 -5.75 -10.73 -16.37
N ASP A 386 -6.40 -11.80 -16.83
CA ASP A 386 -7.84 -11.86 -16.97
C ASP A 386 -8.53 -12.03 -15.60
N VAL A 387 -8.92 -10.92 -14.99
CA VAL A 387 -9.60 -10.91 -13.69
C VAL A 387 -11.11 -11.16 -13.85
N GLN A 388 -11.65 -12.10 -13.08
CA GLN A 388 -13.08 -12.42 -13.05
C GLN A 388 -13.81 -11.63 -11.95
N GLY A 389 -15.06 -11.24 -12.21
CA GLY A 389 -15.93 -10.57 -11.25
C GLY A 389 -16.07 -9.05 -11.47
N CYS A 390 -16.32 -8.30 -10.39
CA CYS A 390 -16.48 -6.85 -10.45
C CYS A 390 -15.10 -6.16 -10.46
N LEU A 391 -14.65 -5.75 -11.65
CA LEU A 391 -13.39 -5.02 -11.82
C LEU A 391 -13.42 -3.65 -11.12
N PRO A 392 -12.32 -3.21 -10.48
CA PRO A 392 -12.21 -1.85 -9.98
C PRO A 392 -12.32 -0.82 -11.10
N THR A 393 -12.90 0.35 -10.81
CA THR A 393 -12.91 1.49 -11.74
C THR A 393 -11.49 1.97 -12.08
N PRO A 394 -11.27 2.49 -13.30
CA PRO A 394 -9.99 3.06 -13.72
C PRO A 394 -9.46 4.10 -12.74
N ARG A 395 -8.18 3.97 -12.37
CA ARG A 395 -7.55 4.82 -11.36
C ARG A 395 -6.05 4.98 -11.57
N CYS A 396 -5.56 6.10 -11.08
CA CYS A 396 -4.16 6.47 -10.99
C CYS A 396 -3.93 7.20 -9.65
N HIS A 397 -2.67 7.48 -9.34
CA HIS A 397 -2.13 7.87 -8.03
C HIS A 397 -1.96 6.66 -7.10
N LYS A 398 -0.83 6.65 -6.36
CA LYS A 398 -0.34 5.48 -5.63
C LYS A 398 -1.28 5.10 -4.48
N ASN A 399 -1.68 3.82 -4.44
CA ASN A 399 -1.83 2.98 -3.26
C ASN A 399 -2.41 1.63 -3.74
N LEU A 400 -1.54 0.63 -3.87
CA LEU A 400 -1.90 -0.79 -3.99
C LEU A 400 -0.90 -1.59 -3.14
N ASP A 401 -0.96 -1.36 -1.84
CA ASP A 401 -0.31 -2.26 -0.90
C ASP A 401 -1.15 -3.54 -0.87
N LEU A 402 -0.56 -4.66 -1.31
CA LEU A 402 -1.11 -5.96 -0.94
C LEU A 402 -0.99 -6.05 0.58
N LEU A 403 -2.14 -6.04 1.27
CA LEU A 403 -2.23 -6.54 2.64
C LEU A 403 -1.86 -8.03 2.59
N GLY A 404 -0.58 -8.32 2.82
CA GLY A 404 -0.10 -9.67 3.04
C GLY A 404 -0.81 -10.26 4.26
N THR A 405 -1.59 -11.31 4.00
CA THR A 405 -2.25 -12.15 5.00
C THR A 405 -1.28 -13.16 5.58
#